data_AF-A0A8C6E4U0-F1
#
_entry.id   AF-A0A8C6E4U0-F1
#
_cell.length_a   1.000
_cell.length_b   1.000
_cell.length_c   1.000
_cell.angle_alpha   90.00
_cell.angle_beta   90.00
_cell.angle_gamma   90.00
#
_symmetry.space_group_name_H-M   'P 1'
#
loop_
_entity.id
_entity.type
_entity.pdbx_description
1 polymer ?
#
loop_
_entity_poly.entity_id
_entity_poly.type
_entity_poly.pdbx_seq_one_letter_code
_entity_poly.pdbx_strand_id
1 'polypeptide(L)'
;MSGAGVPSQRAARGSGAGKGADARGGRAQNDSPRKAGSSIHQRQKLLLPASSCWAPGDRARFRASRHGPFFPKLTVCLFLFVFLLPSVLSLPRPRLFRSVFSPDPQMSFPFRVLQISSFANSSWTRMDFLGWLGELQPYTWRNESDTIRFLKPWSQGTFSDQQWEQLQHTFQVYRSSSTRVIWEFIKMQPDELPLEIQGSAGCKLLPRNTSESFLRAAFQGRYVLSFQGMSWVSTPDAPPWIQEVCKMLNRDQGTKETVHWLLHDIFPELVRGLLQTGKSELEKQVKPEAWLSSGPPPGPGRLLLVCHVSGFYPKPVRAMWMRGEQEQPGTQQGDVMPNADWTWYLRVTLEVAAGEAAGLSCRVRHSSLGDQDLVLYWDGNHVSRSLTVVLVILAFVLLFVGGLVFWFKKRRRYQDIP
;
A
#
# COMPACT_ATOMS: atom_id res chain seq x y z
N MET A 1 49.34 -14.60 -28.65
CA MET A 1 50.73 -14.08 -28.70
C MET A 1 50.70 -12.65 -28.16
N SER A 2 51.54 -12.38 -27.16
CA SER A 2 51.89 -11.07 -26.56
C SER A 2 50.76 -10.30 -25.84
N GLY A 3 50.84 -9.90 -24.58
CA GLY A 3 51.94 -9.82 -23.62
C GLY A 3 52.20 -8.35 -23.22
N ALA A 4 52.19 -8.09 -21.90
CA ALA A 4 52.62 -6.89 -21.15
C ALA A 4 51.67 -5.66 -21.18
N GLY A 5 51.30 -4.98 -20.08
CA GLY A 5 51.76 -5.00 -18.68
C GLY A 5 52.69 -3.82 -18.35
N VAL A 6 52.19 -2.77 -17.69
CA VAL A 6 52.97 -1.70 -17.00
C VAL A 6 52.05 -0.98 -15.96
N PRO A 7 52.54 -0.21 -14.94
CA PRO A 7 52.87 -0.75 -13.61
C PRO A 7 52.28 0.05 -12.43
N SER A 8 52.48 -0.52 -11.23
CA SER A 8 52.31 0.05 -9.89
C SER A 8 53.36 1.11 -9.57
N GLN A 9 52.96 2.19 -8.86
CA GLN A 9 53.86 3.07 -8.11
C GLN A 9 53.53 3.06 -6.62
N ARG A 10 54.59 3.00 -5.81
CA ARG A 10 54.65 3.03 -4.35
C ARG A 10 55.66 4.12 -3.95
N ALA A 11 55.30 5.02 -3.05
CA ALA A 11 56.18 5.84 -2.21
C ALA A 11 55.32 6.33 -1.03
N ALA A 12 55.52 5.99 0.25
CA ALA A 12 56.67 6.04 1.18
C ALA A 12 56.89 7.40 1.87
N ARG A 13 57.05 7.33 3.21
CA ARG A 13 57.40 8.35 4.24
C ARG A 13 56.21 9.06 4.90
N GLY A 14 56.14 9.25 6.22
CA GLY A 14 57.02 8.95 7.36
C GLY A 14 56.27 9.31 8.67
N SER A 15 56.43 8.52 9.74
CA SER A 15 57.18 8.85 10.96
C SER A 15 56.52 9.85 11.92
N GLY A 16 56.18 9.39 13.13
CA GLY A 16 55.89 10.24 14.28
C GLY A 16 55.35 9.48 15.50
N ALA A 17 56.23 8.82 16.24
CA ALA A 17 55.94 8.20 17.53
C ALA A 17 56.06 9.21 18.68
N GLY A 18 55.19 9.11 19.68
CA GLY A 18 55.28 9.82 20.95
C GLY A 18 54.52 9.06 22.05
N LYS A 19 55.28 8.42 22.95
CA LYS A 19 54.84 7.73 24.17
C LYS A 19 54.51 8.73 25.28
N GLY A 20 53.63 8.35 26.21
CA GLY A 20 53.56 8.98 27.54
C GLY A 20 52.37 8.46 28.35
N ALA A 21 52.66 7.67 29.37
CA ALA A 21 51.69 7.03 30.26
C ALA A 21 51.52 7.81 31.58
N ASP A 22 50.35 7.57 32.18
CA ASP A 22 50.13 7.22 33.60
C ASP A 22 49.62 8.23 34.65
N ALA A 23 48.67 7.69 35.42
CA ALA A 23 48.37 7.84 36.84
C ALA A 23 47.66 9.08 37.47
N ARG A 24 46.43 8.77 37.92
CA ARG A 24 45.82 8.90 39.27
C ARG A 24 45.71 10.26 39.98
N GLY A 25 44.49 10.49 40.49
CA GLY A 25 44.25 11.16 41.77
C GLY A 25 42.80 11.60 41.96
N GLY A 26 42.06 10.96 42.88
CA GLY A 26 40.69 11.34 43.26
C GLY A 26 40.55 11.71 44.73
N ARG A 27 39.43 12.39 45.08
CA ARG A 27 38.70 12.46 46.38
C ARG A 27 37.57 13.50 46.21
N ALA A 28 36.27 13.19 46.26
CA ALA A 28 35.39 12.74 47.36
C ALA A 28 35.06 13.81 48.40
N GLN A 29 33.78 14.22 48.50
CA GLN A 29 32.94 14.33 49.74
C GLN A 29 31.50 14.78 49.34
N ASN A 30 30.46 13.96 49.57
CA ASN A 30 29.39 14.08 50.61
C ASN A 30 28.30 15.15 50.30
N ASP A 31 27.00 15.00 50.60
CA ASP A 31 26.27 14.11 51.50
C ASP A 31 24.77 14.00 51.10
N SER A 32 24.10 12.99 51.66
CA SER A 32 22.70 12.54 51.40
C SER A 32 21.59 13.41 52.04
N PRO A 33 20.29 13.05 51.93
CA PRO A 33 19.72 12.11 52.90
C PRO A 33 18.68 11.07 52.39
N ARG A 34 18.85 9.83 52.92
CA ARG A 34 17.88 8.87 53.55
C ARG A 34 16.51 8.59 52.90
N LYS A 35 16.26 7.33 52.47
CA LYS A 35 15.59 6.17 53.16
C LYS A 35 14.06 6.36 53.30
N ALA A 36 13.15 5.39 53.12
CA ALA A 36 13.11 3.92 53.11
C ALA A 36 11.90 3.50 52.20
N GLY A 37 11.57 2.27 51.81
CA GLY A 37 11.78 0.92 52.34
C GLY A 37 10.61 0.07 51.81
N SER A 38 10.87 -1.20 51.54
CA SER A 38 10.09 -2.15 50.73
C SER A 38 8.96 -2.88 51.50
N SER A 39 7.79 -3.00 50.84
CA SER A 39 7.00 -4.21 50.50
C SER A 39 6.66 -5.34 51.53
N ILE A 40 5.43 -5.88 51.32
CA ILE A 40 4.95 -7.29 51.41
C ILE A 40 3.94 -7.69 52.55
N HIS A 41 2.80 -8.26 52.07
CA HIS A 41 1.85 -9.24 52.68
C HIS A 41 0.83 -8.76 53.75
N GLN A 42 -0.41 -9.26 53.87
CA GLN A 42 -1.10 -10.46 53.36
C GLN A 42 -2.64 -10.31 53.39
N ARG A 43 -3.27 -11.19 52.59
CA ARG A 43 -4.66 -11.62 52.37
C ARG A 43 -5.73 -11.67 53.51
N GLN A 44 -6.98 -11.61 53.02
CA GLN A 44 -8.18 -12.45 53.27
C GLN A 44 -9.23 -12.08 54.34
N LYS A 45 -10.48 -11.93 53.86
CA LYS A 45 -11.77 -12.53 54.33
C LYS A 45 -12.91 -11.88 53.51
N LEU A 46 -13.47 -12.53 52.49
CA LEU A 46 -14.66 -13.42 52.50
C LEU A 46 -15.77 -12.99 53.47
N LEU A 47 -16.93 -12.57 52.93
CA LEU A 47 -18.31 -12.99 53.28
C LEU A 47 -19.36 -12.01 52.70
N LEU A 48 -20.19 -12.51 51.77
CA LEU A 48 -21.58 -12.07 51.53
C LEU A 48 -22.45 -12.63 52.68
N PRO A 49 -23.61 -12.03 53.07
CA PRO A 49 -24.84 -12.21 52.28
C PRO A 49 -25.95 -11.12 52.35
N ALA A 50 -26.82 -11.21 51.34
CA ALA A 50 -28.29 -11.11 51.33
C ALA A 50 -29.09 -10.02 52.11
N SER A 51 -30.00 -9.37 51.38
CA SER A 51 -31.39 -8.99 51.70
C SER A 51 -31.83 -7.95 50.65
N SER A 52 -33.06 -7.77 50.16
CA SER A 52 -34.42 -8.30 50.32
C SER A 52 -35.24 -7.51 49.26
N CYS A 53 -36.25 -8.02 48.56
CA CYS A 53 -37.65 -7.89 48.98
C CYS A 53 -38.60 -8.44 47.89
N TRP A 54 -39.76 -8.86 48.38
CA TRP A 54 -40.87 -9.56 47.74
C TRP A 54 -41.83 -8.67 46.90
N ALA A 55 -42.65 -9.38 46.11
CA ALA A 55 -43.84 -9.04 45.30
C ALA A 55 -45.05 -8.48 46.15
N PRO A 56 -46.34 -8.34 45.71
CA PRO A 56 -47.05 -8.85 44.50
C PRO A 56 -48.22 -8.00 43.89
N GLY A 57 -48.91 -8.56 42.87
CA GLY A 57 -50.28 -8.23 42.41
C GLY A 57 -50.35 -7.42 41.09
N ASP A 58 -51.17 -7.70 40.07
CA ASP A 58 -52.43 -8.45 40.02
C ASP A 58 -52.83 -8.87 38.58
N ARG A 59 -53.89 -9.69 38.51
CA ARG A 59 -54.28 -10.65 37.46
C ARG A 59 -55.50 -10.22 36.63
N ALA A 60 -55.52 -10.43 35.30
CA ALA A 60 -56.71 -10.71 34.43
C ALA A 60 -56.36 -10.61 32.92
N ARG A 61 -56.91 -11.36 31.94
CA ARG A 61 -57.79 -12.55 31.82
C ARG A 61 -57.79 -12.93 30.32
N PHE A 62 -57.67 -14.21 29.96
CA PHE A 62 -57.72 -14.77 28.59
C PHE A 62 -59.00 -15.60 28.37
N ARG A 63 -59.57 -15.58 27.15
CA ARG A 63 -60.35 -16.63 26.44
C ARG A 63 -60.75 -16.07 25.06
N ALA A 64 -61.04 -16.80 23.98
CA ALA A 64 -60.69 -18.09 23.38
C ALA A 64 -61.61 -18.26 22.14
N SER A 65 -61.01 -18.39 20.95
CA SER A 65 -61.42 -19.03 19.67
C SER A 65 -62.83 -19.65 19.48
N ARG A 66 -63.48 -19.45 18.30
CA ARG A 66 -63.64 -20.49 17.22
C ARG A 66 -64.69 -20.15 16.09
N HIS A 67 -64.34 -20.59 14.87
CA HIS A 67 -65.13 -21.04 13.69
C HIS A 67 -65.74 -20.06 12.65
N GLY A 68 -65.39 -20.26 11.37
CA GLY A 68 -65.97 -19.67 10.12
C GLY A 68 -67.24 -20.40 9.62
N PRO A 69 -67.75 -20.20 8.37
CA PRO A 69 -67.03 -20.55 7.12
C PRO A 69 -67.37 -19.76 5.78
N PHE A 70 -66.49 -19.92 4.77
CA PHE A 70 -66.66 -20.17 3.31
C PHE A 70 -67.36 -19.21 2.27
N PHE A 71 -66.52 -18.64 1.35
CA PHE A 71 -66.49 -18.59 -0.17
C PHE A 71 -67.73 -18.26 -1.05
N PRO A 72 -67.64 -17.93 -2.40
CA PRO A 72 -66.49 -17.86 -3.34
C PRO A 72 -66.45 -16.69 -4.39
N LYS A 73 -65.31 -16.48 -5.09
CA LYS A 73 -65.10 -16.66 -6.56
C LYS A 73 -63.86 -15.93 -7.14
N LEU A 74 -63.14 -16.68 -7.98
CA LEU A 74 -62.04 -16.31 -8.87
C LEU A 74 -62.57 -15.64 -10.17
N THR A 75 -61.68 -14.94 -10.89
CA THR A 75 -61.72 -14.57 -12.35
C THR A 75 -62.05 -13.10 -12.65
N VAL A 76 -61.26 -12.49 -13.56
CA VAL A 76 -61.34 -11.12 -14.14
C VAL A 76 -60.60 -10.06 -13.30
N CYS A 77 -59.33 -9.71 -13.54
CA CYS A 77 -58.83 -8.96 -14.69
C CYS A 77 -57.30 -9.16 -14.81
N LEU A 78 -56.88 -10.06 -15.68
CA LEU A 78 -55.58 -10.05 -16.32
C LEU A 78 -55.86 -9.77 -17.81
N PHE A 79 -55.07 -8.91 -18.44
CA PHE A 79 -55.14 -8.54 -19.86
C PHE A 79 -56.29 -7.62 -20.28
N LEU A 80 -56.06 -6.31 -20.18
CA LEU A 80 -56.38 -5.29 -21.21
C LEU A 80 -56.13 -3.94 -20.55
N PHE A 81 -54.91 -3.39 -20.65
CA PHE A 81 -54.65 -1.94 -20.67
C PHE A 81 -53.14 -1.71 -20.87
N VAL A 82 -52.64 -2.14 -22.02
CA VAL A 82 -51.47 -1.52 -22.66
C VAL A 82 -52.05 -0.70 -23.81
N PHE A 83 -51.53 0.51 -24.03
CA PHE A 83 -51.79 1.40 -25.18
C PHE A 83 -52.97 2.39 -25.10
N LEU A 84 -52.92 3.34 -24.17
CA LEU A 84 -53.30 4.74 -24.45
C LEU A 84 -52.39 5.69 -23.64
N LEU A 85 -51.31 6.15 -24.28
CA LEU A 85 -50.42 7.26 -23.91
C LEU A 85 -51.15 8.63 -24.09
N PRO A 86 -50.59 9.81 -23.75
CA PRO A 86 -49.40 10.16 -22.95
C PRO A 86 -49.67 11.30 -21.92
N SER A 87 -48.62 11.67 -21.16
CA SER A 87 -48.27 13.05 -20.74
C SER A 87 -48.31 13.40 -19.24
N VAL A 88 -47.09 13.66 -18.76
CA VAL A 88 -46.61 14.68 -17.79
C VAL A 88 -46.62 14.41 -16.28
N LEU A 89 -45.46 14.76 -15.72
CA LEU A 89 -45.13 15.18 -14.34
C LEU A 89 -44.54 14.13 -13.40
N SER A 90 -43.25 13.86 -13.65
CA SER A 90 -42.17 14.32 -12.78
C SER A 90 -42.42 14.30 -11.28
N LEU A 91 -42.12 13.17 -10.63
CA LEU A 91 -41.57 13.17 -9.27
C LEU A 91 -40.34 12.25 -9.23
N PRO A 92 -39.21 12.71 -8.64
CA PRO A 92 -37.94 12.00 -8.73
C PRO A 92 -37.96 10.76 -7.84
N ARG A 93 -37.66 9.59 -8.42
CA ARG A 93 -37.31 8.40 -7.64
C ARG A 93 -36.09 8.73 -6.77
N PRO A 94 -36.13 8.48 -5.44
CA PRO A 94 -34.98 8.66 -4.59
C PRO A 94 -33.89 7.71 -5.05
N ARG A 95 -32.72 8.29 -5.32
CA ARG A 95 -31.53 7.63 -5.83
C ARG A 95 -31.15 6.46 -4.94
N LEU A 96 -31.00 5.28 -5.53
CA LEU A 96 -30.06 4.26 -5.06
C LEU A 96 -28.63 4.78 -5.28
N PHE A 97 -28.23 5.81 -4.52
CA PHE A 97 -26.87 6.31 -4.45
C PHE A 97 -26.44 6.35 -2.99
N ARG A 98 -26.14 5.17 -2.45
CA ARG A 98 -25.37 5.04 -1.21
C ARG A 98 -24.84 3.61 -1.05
N SER A 99 -23.68 3.31 -1.64
CA SER A 99 -22.66 2.40 -1.05
C SER A 99 -21.56 2.06 -2.06
N VAL A 100 -20.62 2.98 -2.27
CA VAL A 100 -19.22 2.58 -2.59
C VAL A 100 -18.28 3.34 -1.67
N PHE A 101 -18.63 4.58 -1.32
CA PHE A 101 -18.19 5.21 -0.08
C PHE A 101 -19.23 4.95 1.03
N SER A 102 -19.33 3.69 1.48
CA SER A 102 -19.45 3.56 2.93
C SER A 102 -18.18 4.17 3.53
N PRO A 103 -18.21 4.81 4.71
CA PRO A 103 -16.98 4.96 5.47
C PRO A 103 -16.39 3.55 5.60
N ASP A 104 -15.31 3.27 4.88
CA ASP A 104 -14.64 1.98 4.94
C ASP A 104 -14.24 1.77 6.42
N PRO A 105 -14.53 0.58 6.99
CA PRO A 105 -14.68 0.40 8.42
C PRO A 105 -13.32 0.47 9.10
N GLN A 106 -12.94 1.63 9.67
CA GLN A 106 -11.60 1.91 10.21
C GLN A 106 -10.49 1.61 9.19
N MET A 107 -9.80 2.62 8.65
CA MET A 107 -8.60 2.39 7.83
C MET A 107 -7.67 1.40 8.55
N SER A 108 -7.68 0.15 8.09
CA SER A 108 -6.90 -0.91 8.68
C SER A 108 -5.60 -0.96 7.91
N PHE A 109 -4.50 -0.59 8.54
CA PHE A 109 -3.18 -0.61 7.91
C PHE A 109 -2.50 -1.95 8.25
N PRO A 110 -2.56 -2.97 7.38
CA PRO A 110 -1.85 -4.21 7.63
C PRO A 110 -0.35 -3.95 7.65
N PHE A 111 0.33 -4.51 8.64
CA PHE A 111 1.79 -4.51 8.69
C PHE A 111 2.32 -5.79 8.05
N ARG A 112 3.31 -5.66 7.18
CA ARG A 112 3.92 -6.77 6.44
C ARG A 112 5.42 -6.61 6.40
N VAL A 113 6.13 -7.62 6.87
CA VAL A 113 7.55 -7.83 6.65
C VAL A 113 7.68 -8.85 5.52
N LEU A 114 8.34 -8.45 4.44
CA LEU A 114 8.64 -9.28 3.29
C LEU A 114 10.12 -9.63 3.33
N GLN A 115 10.42 -10.90 3.11
CA GLN A 115 11.76 -11.43 2.95
C GLN A 115 11.89 -11.96 1.52
N ILE A 116 13.01 -11.65 0.87
CA ILE A 116 13.39 -12.19 -0.43
C ILE A 116 14.78 -12.81 -0.25
N SER A 117 14.91 -14.08 -0.58
CA SER A 117 16.14 -14.85 -0.38
C SER A 117 16.49 -15.62 -1.64
N SER A 118 17.58 -15.20 -2.27
CA SER A 118 18.07 -15.76 -3.53
C SER A 118 19.36 -16.52 -3.29
N PHE A 119 19.43 -17.75 -3.77
CA PHE A 119 20.65 -18.58 -3.75
C PHE A 119 20.97 -18.95 -5.20
N ALA A 120 21.97 -18.30 -5.78
CA ALA A 120 22.26 -18.43 -7.21
C ALA A 120 23.19 -19.61 -7.51
N ASN A 121 24.20 -19.79 -6.66
CA ASN A 121 25.19 -20.86 -6.74
C ASN A 121 25.75 -21.14 -5.33
N SER A 122 26.55 -22.19 -5.17
CA SER A 122 27.11 -22.66 -3.88
C SER A 122 27.89 -21.64 -3.03
N SER A 123 28.17 -20.45 -3.56
CA SER A 123 28.92 -19.39 -2.87
C SER A 123 28.17 -18.06 -2.77
N TRP A 124 27.08 -17.90 -3.51
CA TRP A 124 26.36 -16.64 -3.60
C TRP A 124 24.95 -16.76 -3.05
N THR A 125 24.69 -15.96 -2.02
CA THR A 125 23.38 -15.83 -1.40
C THR A 125 23.10 -14.37 -1.09
N ARG A 126 21.83 -13.98 -1.23
CA ARG A 126 21.35 -12.64 -0.94
C ARG A 126 20.04 -12.74 -0.19
N MET A 127 19.94 -12.08 0.97
CA MET A 127 18.71 -12.02 1.76
C MET A 127 18.38 -10.57 2.10
N ASP A 128 17.32 -10.06 1.48
CA ASP A 128 16.81 -8.70 1.70
C ASP A 128 15.43 -8.74 2.39
N PHE A 129 15.16 -7.72 3.21
CA PHE A 129 13.88 -7.54 3.88
C PHE A 129 13.29 -6.14 3.66
N LEU A 130 11.96 -6.08 3.59
CA LEU A 130 11.18 -4.87 3.39
C LEU A 130 10.04 -4.85 4.40
N GLY A 131 9.86 -3.76 5.13
CA GLY A 131 8.73 -3.60 6.05
C GLY A 131 7.75 -2.56 5.53
N TRP A 132 6.48 -2.93 5.46
CA TRP A 132 5.37 -2.13 4.95
C TRP A 132 4.28 -1.96 6.01
N LEU A 133 3.77 -0.74 6.14
CA LEU A 133 2.57 -0.43 6.92
C LEU A 133 1.52 0.16 5.98
N GLY A 134 0.50 -0.63 5.64
CA GLY A 134 -0.41 -0.32 4.55
C GLY A 134 0.35 -0.23 3.21
N GLU A 135 0.43 0.98 2.67
CA GLU A 135 1.10 1.31 1.40
C GLU A 135 2.42 2.07 1.58
N LEU A 136 2.81 2.38 2.82
CA LEU A 136 4.07 3.08 3.12
C LEU A 136 5.14 2.09 3.56
N GLN A 137 6.39 2.34 3.17
CA GLN A 137 7.54 1.52 3.53
C GLN A 137 8.39 2.20 4.63
N PRO A 138 8.18 1.90 5.92
CA PRO A 138 9.04 2.40 7.00
C PRO A 138 10.42 1.73 7.09
N TYR A 139 10.56 0.48 6.60
CA TYR A 139 11.78 -0.30 6.84
C TYR A 139 12.39 -0.88 5.56
N THR A 140 13.71 -0.96 5.54
CA THR A 140 14.47 -1.80 4.62
C THR A 140 15.66 -2.41 5.33
N TRP A 141 15.99 -3.65 5.02
CA TRP A 141 17.20 -4.30 5.48
C TRP A 141 17.83 -5.04 4.31
N ARG A 142 18.92 -4.48 3.80
CA ARG A 142 19.64 -5.05 2.67
C ARG A 142 20.63 -6.09 3.15
N ASN A 143 20.93 -7.06 2.29
CA ASN A 143 21.92 -8.09 2.55
C ASN A 143 23.29 -7.51 2.97
N GLU A 144 23.70 -6.40 2.33
CA GLU A 144 24.99 -5.75 2.59
C GLU A 144 25.01 -4.93 3.89
N SER A 145 23.87 -4.76 4.56
CA SER A 145 23.75 -4.01 5.80
C SER A 145 23.62 -4.94 7.01
N ASP A 146 24.26 -4.59 8.12
CA ASP A 146 24.11 -5.32 9.38
C ASP A 146 22.88 -4.89 10.17
N THR A 147 22.37 -3.69 9.91
CA THR A 147 21.27 -3.08 10.67
C THR A 147 20.07 -2.78 9.79
N ILE A 148 18.88 -2.80 10.41
CA ILE A 148 17.63 -2.42 9.75
C ILE A 148 17.62 -0.90 9.62
N ARG A 149 17.34 -0.38 8.41
CA ARG A 149 17.31 1.06 8.15
C ARG A 149 15.88 1.60 8.23
N PHE A 150 15.74 2.70 8.97
CA PHE A 150 14.53 3.51 9.00
C PHE A 150 14.45 4.41 7.77
N LEU A 151 13.34 4.31 7.04
CA LEU A 151 13.05 5.13 5.85
C LEU A 151 12.13 6.31 6.17
N LYS A 152 11.45 6.25 7.31
CA LYS A 152 10.54 7.30 7.80
C LYS A 152 10.98 7.78 9.18
N PRO A 153 10.79 9.06 9.54
CA PRO A 153 11.16 9.57 10.86
C PRO A 153 10.40 8.90 12.01
N TRP A 154 9.19 8.37 11.73
CA TRP A 154 8.36 7.66 12.70
C TRP A 154 8.60 6.15 12.73
N SER A 155 9.58 5.62 11.99
CA SER A 155 9.80 4.18 11.85
C SER A 155 10.19 3.49 13.16
N GLN A 156 10.72 4.20 14.16
CA GLN A 156 10.97 3.59 15.47
C GLN A 156 9.67 3.31 16.25
N GLY A 157 8.56 3.94 15.85
CA GLY A 157 7.30 3.86 16.58
C GLY A 157 7.45 4.42 18.00
N THR A 158 6.94 3.67 18.97
CA THR A 158 7.07 3.98 20.41
C THR A 158 8.08 3.07 21.11
N PHE A 159 8.85 2.28 20.37
CA PHE A 159 9.84 1.38 20.95
C PHE A 159 11.02 2.19 21.49
N SER A 160 11.50 1.79 22.67
CA SER A 160 12.78 2.28 23.18
C SER A 160 13.95 1.75 22.35
N ASP A 161 15.10 2.43 22.43
CA ASP A 161 16.32 1.97 21.75
C ASP A 161 16.70 0.53 22.15
N GLN A 162 16.54 0.18 23.43
CA GLN A 162 16.79 -1.17 23.92
C GLN A 162 15.87 -2.23 23.30
N GLN A 163 14.56 -1.94 23.19
CA GLN A 163 13.61 -2.84 22.53
C GLN A 163 13.97 -3.02 21.05
N TRP A 164 14.38 -1.95 20.39
CA TRP A 164 14.78 -2.00 18.98
C TRP A 164 16.08 -2.78 18.77
N GLU A 165 17.09 -2.58 19.63
CA GLU A 165 18.34 -3.33 19.59
C GLU A 165 18.11 -4.83 19.78
N GLN A 166 17.23 -5.22 20.71
CA GLN A 166 16.87 -6.62 20.92
C GLN A 166 16.17 -7.21 19.68
N LEU A 167 15.26 -6.46 19.05
CA LEU A 167 14.58 -6.89 17.83
C LEU A 167 15.58 -7.04 16.67
N GLN A 168 16.47 -6.07 16.50
CA GLN A 168 17.51 -6.11 15.48
C GLN A 168 18.45 -7.31 15.66
N HIS A 169 18.92 -7.56 16.89
CA HIS A 169 19.75 -8.72 17.19
C HIS A 169 19.03 -10.04 16.85
N THR A 170 17.74 -10.14 17.19
CA THR A 170 16.90 -11.30 16.84
C THR A 170 16.87 -11.53 15.33
N PHE A 171 16.66 -10.48 14.54
CA PHE A 171 16.66 -10.57 13.08
C PHE A 171 18.05 -10.92 12.50
N GLN A 172 19.14 -10.38 13.06
CA GLN A 172 20.51 -10.72 12.66
C GLN A 172 20.83 -12.20 12.85
N VAL A 173 20.47 -12.74 14.02
CA VAL A 173 20.59 -14.18 14.32
C VAL A 173 19.72 -14.99 13.37
N TYR A 174 18.49 -14.55 13.10
CA TYR A 174 17.58 -15.19 12.14
C TYR A 174 18.18 -15.27 10.73
N ARG A 175 18.72 -14.17 10.18
CA ARG A 175 19.32 -14.14 8.83
C ARG A 175 20.47 -15.16 8.73
N SER A 176 21.36 -15.14 9.71
CA SER A 176 22.52 -16.05 9.76
C SER A 176 22.08 -17.52 9.88
N SER A 177 21.14 -17.79 10.77
CA SER A 177 20.64 -19.15 11.03
C SER A 177 19.86 -19.72 9.85
N SER A 178 18.97 -18.91 9.26
CA SER A 178 18.15 -19.31 8.11
C SER A 178 19.01 -19.59 6.89
N THR A 179 20.00 -18.73 6.63
CA THR A 179 20.97 -18.94 5.54
C THR A 179 21.71 -20.26 5.72
N ARG A 180 22.17 -20.58 6.94
CA ARG A 180 22.83 -21.86 7.24
C ARG A 180 21.91 -23.05 7.01
N VAL A 181 20.66 -23.01 7.51
CA VAL A 181 19.70 -24.11 7.35
C VAL A 181 19.38 -24.36 5.87
N ILE A 182 19.18 -23.30 5.09
CA ILE A 182 18.94 -23.41 3.65
C ILE A 182 20.17 -23.96 2.93
N TRP A 183 21.38 -23.58 3.35
CA TRP A 183 22.61 -24.15 2.78
C TRP A 183 22.76 -25.65 3.04
N GLU A 184 22.45 -26.12 4.23
CA GLU A 184 22.44 -27.57 4.50
C GLU A 184 21.39 -28.29 3.64
N PHE A 185 20.27 -27.64 3.36
CA PHE A 185 19.27 -28.18 2.43
C PHE A 185 19.78 -28.25 0.98
N ILE A 186 20.37 -27.17 0.46
CA ILE A 186 20.94 -27.14 -0.89
C ILE A 186 22.03 -28.20 -1.08
N LYS A 187 22.84 -28.48 -0.04
CA LYS A 187 23.82 -29.58 -0.11
C LYS A 187 23.18 -30.95 -0.30
N MET A 188 21.97 -31.16 0.24
CA MET A 188 21.22 -32.41 0.08
C MET A 188 20.55 -32.51 -1.30
N GLN A 189 20.22 -31.37 -1.92
CA GLN A 189 19.60 -31.30 -3.25
C GLN A 189 20.23 -30.17 -4.11
N PRO A 190 21.44 -30.39 -4.64
CA PRO A 190 22.19 -29.36 -5.36
C PRO A 190 21.56 -28.99 -6.72
N ASP A 191 20.75 -29.87 -7.30
CA ASP A 191 20.11 -29.68 -8.61
C ASP A 191 18.98 -28.62 -8.60
N GLU A 192 18.57 -28.12 -7.43
CA GLU A 192 17.49 -27.12 -7.30
C GLU A 192 17.97 -25.66 -7.42
N LEU A 193 19.25 -25.41 -7.68
CA LEU A 193 19.77 -24.06 -7.92
C LEU A 193 19.44 -23.58 -9.35
N PRO A 194 19.09 -22.29 -9.56
CA PRO A 194 18.97 -21.24 -8.56
C PRO A 194 17.68 -21.35 -7.73
N LEU A 195 17.80 -21.01 -6.44
CA LEU A 195 16.72 -21.11 -5.46
C LEU A 195 16.18 -19.74 -5.09
N GLU A 196 14.85 -19.58 -5.15
CA GLU A 196 14.17 -18.39 -4.66
C GLU A 196 13.20 -18.73 -3.53
N ILE A 197 13.44 -18.16 -2.35
CA ILE A 197 12.60 -18.30 -1.16
C ILE A 197 12.06 -16.93 -0.77
N GLN A 198 10.76 -16.85 -0.55
CA GLN A 198 10.09 -15.62 -0.14
C GLN A 198 9.37 -15.84 1.18
N GLY A 199 9.55 -14.92 2.12
CA GLY A 199 8.85 -14.91 3.41
C GLY A 199 7.90 -13.73 3.47
N SER A 200 6.74 -13.93 4.08
CA SER A 200 5.80 -12.86 4.41
C SER A 200 5.27 -13.08 5.81
N ALA A 201 5.59 -12.17 6.71
CA ALA A 201 5.13 -12.17 8.09
C ALA A 201 4.49 -10.84 8.44
N GLY A 202 3.57 -10.81 9.38
CA GLY A 202 2.96 -9.54 9.77
C GLY A 202 1.74 -9.71 10.64
N CYS A 203 1.07 -8.58 10.88
CA CYS A 203 -0.19 -8.57 11.60
C CYS A 203 -1.11 -7.46 11.11
N LYS A 204 -2.41 -7.66 11.33
CA LYS A 204 -3.46 -6.67 11.16
C LYS A 204 -4.10 -6.44 12.52
N LEU A 205 -4.11 -5.19 12.97
CA LEU A 205 -4.87 -4.82 14.16
C LEU A 205 -6.35 -4.77 13.82
N LEU A 206 -7.17 -5.37 14.68
CA LEU A 206 -8.62 -5.42 14.56
C LEU A 206 -9.28 -4.53 15.61
N PRO A 207 -10.56 -4.15 15.41
CA PRO A 207 -11.33 -3.49 16.45
C PRO A 207 -11.36 -4.34 17.73
N ARG A 208 -11.37 -3.70 18.91
CA ARG A 208 -11.38 -4.34 20.25
C ARG A 208 -10.03 -4.93 20.73
N ASN A 209 -8.91 -4.34 20.30
CA ASN A 209 -7.55 -4.70 20.73
C ASN A 209 -7.14 -6.15 20.40
N THR A 210 -7.78 -6.79 19.44
CA THR A 210 -7.34 -8.07 18.89
C THR A 210 -6.44 -7.85 17.68
N SER A 211 -5.63 -8.84 17.34
CA SER A 211 -4.76 -8.81 16.16
C SER A 211 -4.76 -10.15 15.46
N GLU A 212 -4.81 -10.12 14.14
CA GLU A 212 -4.61 -11.30 13.30
C GLU A 212 -3.18 -11.27 12.75
N SER A 213 -2.38 -12.24 13.15
CA SER A 213 -0.99 -12.36 12.74
C SER A 213 -0.82 -13.53 11.79
N PHE A 214 0.19 -13.44 10.93
CA PHE A 214 0.50 -14.49 9.96
C PHE A 214 2.00 -14.57 9.71
N LEU A 215 2.45 -15.78 9.35
CA LEU A 215 3.75 -16.02 8.75
C LEU A 215 3.60 -17.10 7.69
N ARG A 216 4.09 -16.80 6.50
CA ARG A 216 3.96 -17.59 5.27
C ARG A 216 5.31 -17.61 4.56
N ALA A 217 5.66 -18.74 3.97
CA ALA A 217 6.80 -18.82 3.07
C ALA A 217 6.43 -19.48 1.74
N ALA A 218 7.08 -19.00 0.69
CA ALA A 218 6.96 -19.49 -0.67
C ALA A 218 8.33 -19.94 -1.18
N PHE A 219 8.29 -20.93 -2.04
CA PHE A 219 9.43 -21.56 -2.69
C PHE A 219 9.18 -21.56 -4.19
N GLN A 220 10.12 -21.00 -4.97
CA GLN A 220 9.99 -20.81 -6.42
C GLN A 220 8.64 -20.17 -6.82
N GLY A 221 8.23 -19.15 -6.06
CA GLY A 221 6.99 -18.41 -6.27
C GLY A 221 5.70 -19.12 -5.83
N ARG A 222 5.77 -20.34 -5.31
CA ARG A 222 4.61 -21.09 -4.81
C ARG A 222 4.59 -21.13 -3.29
N TYR A 223 3.43 -20.86 -2.70
CA TYR A 223 3.26 -20.92 -1.26
C TYR A 223 3.37 -22.38 -0.77
N VAL A 224 4.24 -22.64 0.22
CA VAL A 224 4.57 -24.02 0.64
C VAL A 224 4.43 -24.27 2.14
N LEU A 225 4.54 -23.24 3.00
CA LEU A 225 4.43 -23.43 4.44
C LEU A 225 3.94 -22.17 5.18
N SER A 226 3.36 -22.38 6.37
CA SER A 226 2.98 -21.33 7.31
C SER A 226 3.29 -21.70 8.76
N PHE A 227 3.27 -20.68 9.61
CA PHE A 227 3.18 -20.87 11.05
C PHE A 227 1.72 -20.67 11.51
N GLN A 228 1.17 -21.69 12.18
CA GLN A 228 -0.22 -21.69 12.66
C GLN A 228 -0.26 -22.12 14.13
N GLY A 229 -0.80 -21.26 15.00
CA GLY A 229 -0.79 -21.48 16.44
C GLY A 229 0.66 -21.55 16.96
N MET A 230 1.13 -22.76 17.25
CA MET A 230 2.48 -23.04 17.72
C MET A 230 3.20 -24.08 16.84
N SER A 231 2.87 -24.17 15.55
CA SER A 231 3.45 -25.18 14.67
C SER A 231 3.62 -24.72 13.24
N TRP A 232 4.66 -25.23 12.60
CA TRP A 232 4.91 -25.11 11.16
C TRP A 232 4.09 -26.15 10.40
N VAL A 233 3.33 -25.69 9.42
CA VAL A 233 2.39 -26.51 8.65
C VAL A 233 2.65 -26.28 7.16
N SER A 234 2.86 -27.37 6.42
CA SER A 234 3.02 -27.35 4.96
C SER A 234 1.67 -27.25 4.25
N THR A 235 1.65 -26.71 3.03
CA THR A 235 0.46 -26.77 2.19
C THR A 235 0.23 -28.19 1.63
N PRO A 236 -1.01 -28.54 1.25
CA PRO A 236 -1.30 -29.84 0.64
C PRO A 236 -0.56 -30.10 -0.68
N ASP A 237 -0.23 -29.04 -1.42
CA ASP A 237 0.46 -29.08 -2.72
C ASP A 237 1.97 -28.86 -2.62
N ALA A 238 2.52 -28.74 -1.41
CA ALA A 238 3.95 -28.57 -1.20
C ALA A 238 4.74 -29.83 -1.60
N PRO A 239 5.98 -29.68 -2.11
CA PRO A 239 6.89 -30.80 -2.32
C PRO A 239 7.03 -31.68 -1.06
N PRO A 240 7.15 -33.03 -1.19
CA PRO A 240 7.21 -33.93 -0.04
C PRO A 240 8.29 -33.57 0.98
N TRP A 241 9.43 -33.06 0.52
CA TRP A 241 10.54 -32.66 1.38
C TRP A 241 10.20 -31.47 2.30
N ILE A 242 9.24 -30.61 1.93
CA ILE A 242 8.79 -29.51 2.79
C ILE A 242 8.17 -30.06 4.08
N GLN A 243 7.53 -31.24 4.03
CA GLN A 243 6.98 -31.87 5.24
C GLN A 243 8.08 -32.26 6.23
N GLU A 244 9.23 -32.73 5.73
CA GLU A 244 10.39 -33.03 6.57
C GLU A 244 11.01 -31.75 7.15
N VAL A 245 11.06 -30.67 6.37
CA VAL A 245 11.44 -29.34 6.88
C VAL A 245 10.50 -28.88 7.99
N CYS A 246 9.18 -29.01 7.82
CA CYS A 246 8.22 -28.68 8.89
C CYS A 246 8.42 -29.54 10.13
N LYS A 247 8.70 -30.85 10.00
CA LYS A 247 9.02 -31.72 11.14
C LYS A 247 10.29 -31.27 11.86
N MET A 248 11.33 -30.88 11.11
CA MET A 248 12.57 -30.34 11.67
C MET A 248 12.31 -29.05 12.44
N LEU A 249 11.65 -28.07 11.82
CA LEU A 249 11.33 -26.78 12.43
C LEU A 249 10.42 -26.94 13.67
N ASN A 250 9.52 -27.92 13.67
CA ASN A 250 8.65 -28.19 14.80
C ASN A 250 9.36 -28.82 16.02
N ARG A 251 10.54 -29.41 15.84
CA ARG A 251 11.39 -29.91 16.94
C ARG A 251 12.15 -28.78 17.63
N ASP A 252 12.39 -27.67 16.94
CA ASP A 252 13.04 -26.51 17.51
C ASP A 252 12.05 -25.66 18.32
N GLN A 253 12.04 -25.90 19.63
CA GLN A 253 11.16 -25.18 20.54
C GLN A 253 11.50 -23.68 20.62
N GLY A 254 12.79 -23.32 20.61
CA GLY A 254 13.24 -21.93 20.71
C GLY A 254 12.80 -21.11 19.50
N THR A 255 12.91 -21.67 18.29
CA THR A 255 12.43 -21.01 17.07
C THR A 255 10.91 -20.80 17.10
N LYS A 256 10.13 -21.81 17.52
CA LYS A 256 8.66 -21.68 17.61
C LYS A 256 8.24 -20.61 18.61
N GLU A 257 8.85 -20.59 19.79
CA GLU A 257 8.57 -19.59 20.83
C GLU A 257 8.93 -18.18 20.38
N THR A 258 10.09 -18.02 19.72
CA THR A 258 10.52 -16.74 19.16
C THR A 258 9.57 -16.23 18.09
N VAL A 259 9.13 -17.11 17.17
CA VAL A 259 8.16 -16.74 16.12
C VAL A 259 6.82 -16.37 16.73
N HIS A 260 6.34 -17.13 17.71
CA HIS A 260 5.09 -16.82 18.38
C HIS A 260 5.15 -15.46 19.09
N TRP A 261 6.21 -15.22 19.87
CA TRP A 261 6.45 -13.93 20.52
C TRP A 261 6.51 -12.76 19.52
N LEU A 262 7.21 -12.95 18.39
CA LEU A 262 7.30 -11.93 17.35
C LEU A 262 5.92 -11.59 16.76
N LEU A 263 5.12 -12.61 16.45
CA LEU A 263 3.82 -12.46 15.80
C LEU A 263 2.72 -11.95 16.73
N HIS A 264 2.71 -12.38 17.99
CA HIS A 264 1.59 -12.12 18.91
C HIS A 264 1.86 -11.02 19.93
N ASP A 265 3.12 -10.72 20.24
CA ASP A 265 3.49 -9.66 21.19
C ASP A 265 4.12 -8.47 20.45
N ILE A 266 5.23 -8.70 19.74
CA ILE A 266 6.06 -7.62 19.18
C ILE A 266 5.41 -6.91 18.01
N PHE A 267 4.92 -7.65 17.00
CA PHE A 267 4.31 -7.01 15.83
C PHE A 267 3.09 -6.17 16.21
N PRO A 268 2.13 -6.65 17.03
CA PRO A 268 1.00 -5.81 17.46
C PRO A 268 1.44 -4.57 18.23
N GLU A 269 2.42 -4.67 19.13
CA GLU A 269 2.94 -3.52 19.88
C GLU A 269 3.63 -2.50 18.95
N LEU A 270 4.49 -2.98 18.05
CA LEU A 270 5.18 -2.15 17.07
C LEU A 270 4.17 -1.41 16.18
N VAL A 271 3.16 -2.11 15.67
CA VAL A 271 2.15 -1.51 14.80
C VAL A 271 1.33 -0.46 15.53
N ARG A 272 0.97 -0.67 16.80
CA ARG A 272 0.30 0.37 17.61
C ARG A 272 1.17 1.63 17.69
N GLY A 273 2.46 1.47 17.98
CA GLY A 273 3.41 2.58 18.02
C GLY A 273 3.53 3.32 16.70
N LEU A 274 3.66 2.58 15.58
CA LEU A 274 3.75 3.17 14.24
C LEU A 274 2.49 3.90 13.81
N LEU A 275 1.31 3.36 14.12
CA LEU A 275 0.03 4.04 13.84
C LEU A 275 -0.09 5.34 14.64
N GLN A 276 0.44 5.38 15.86
CA GLN A 276 0.42 6.57 16.69
C GLN A 276 1.40 7.64 16.18
N THR A 277 2.66 7.28 15.92
CA THR A 277 3.70 8.24 15.52
C THR A 277 3.62 8.63 14.04
N GLY A 278 3.18 7.71 13.18
CA GLY A 278 3.04 7.92 11.73
C GLY A 278 1.68 8.45 11.28
N LYS A 279 0.75 8.73 12.22
CA LYS A 279 -0.64 9.09 11.93
C LYS A 279 -0.79 10.17 10.86
N SER A 280 -0.02 11.27 10.97
CA SER A 280 -0.11 12.41 10.05
C SER A 280 0.25 12.05 8.60
N GLU A 281 1.22 11.16 8.38
CA GLU A 281 1.60 10.71 7.04
C GLU A 281 0.68 9.60 6.52
N LEU A 282 0.21 8.71 7.40
CA LEU A 282 -0.72 7.64 7.03
C LEU A 282 -2.07 8.18 6.57
N GLU A 283 -2.59 9.19 7.26
CA GLU A 283 -3.89 9.84 6.99
C GLU A 283 -3.79 11.03 6.02
N LYS A 284 -2.59 11.31 5.47
CA LYS A 284 -2.41 12.41 4.52
C LYS A 284 -3.34 12.26 3.32
N GLN A 285 -3.71 13.39 2.72
CA GLN A 285 -4.55 13.44 1.53
C GLN A 285 -3.84 14.28 0.47
N VAL A 286 -3.57 13.69 -0.69
CA VAL A 286 -2.94 14.38 -1.83
C VAL A 286 -3.91 14.37 -3.00
N LYS A 287 -4.17 15.55 -3.58
CA LYS A 287 -5.14 15.73 -4.66
C LYS A 287 -4.59 15.21 -5.99
N PRO A 288 -5.39 14.47 -6.78
CA PRO A 288 -4.99 14.09 -8.12
C PRO A 288 -4.88 15.30 -9.04
N GLU A 289 -3.92 15.24 -9.94
CA GLU A 289 -3.96 15.94 -11.22
C GLU A 289 -4.51 14.99 -12.29
N ALA A 290 -5.27 15.53 -13.24
CA ALA A 290 -5.77 14.75 -14.35
C ALA A 290 -5.70 15.52 -15.67
N TRP A 291 -5.55 14.77 -16.75
CA TRP A 291 -5.53 15.31 -18.11
C TRP A 291 -6.03 14.26 -19.10
N LEU A 292 -6.46 14.73 -20.26
CA LEU A 292 -6.96 13.89 -21.34
C LEU A 292 -5.93 13.76 -22.46
N SER A 293 -5.93 12.62 -23.13
CA SER A 293 -5.17 12.39 -24.36
C SER A 293 -5.90 11.41 -25.28
N SER A 294 -5.47 11.32 -26.54
CA SER A 294 -5.88 10.26 -27.45
C SER A 294 -4.80 9.18 -27.50
N GLY A 295 -5.20 7.93 -27.32
CA GLY A 295 -4.33 6.77 -27.50
C GLY A 295 -4.30 6.28 -28.96
N PRO A 296 -3.56 5.19 -29.24
CA PRO A 296 -3.57 4.55 -30.55
C PRO A 296 -5.00 4.19 -30.99
N PRO A 297 -5.43 4.56 -32.21
CA PRO A 297 -6.76 4.23 -32.71
C PRO A 297 -6.96 2.71 -32.75
N PRO A 298 -8.07 2.17 -32.22
CA PRO A 298 -8.33 0.73 -32.24
C PRO A 298 -8.80 0.24 -33.63
N GLY A 299 -9.12 1.15 -34.53
CA GLY A 299 -9.51 0.86 -35.90
C GLY A 299 -9.95 2.10 -36.68
N PRO A 300 -10.25 1.97 -37.98
CA PRO A 300 -10.73 3.07 -38.80
C PRO A 300 -12.01 3.72 -38.21
N GLY A 301 -12.03 5.05 -38.14
CA GLY A 301 -13.19 5.80 -37.64
C GLY A 301 -13.42 5.70 -36.12
N ARG A 302 -12.50 5.11 -35.35
CA ARG A 302 -12.58 4.97 -33.89
C ARG A 302 -11.49 5.77 -33.19
N LEU A 303 -11.78 6.24 -31.99
CA LEU A 303 -10.85 6.91 -31.09
C LEU A 303 -10.71 6.11 -29.80
N LEU A 304 -9.49 6.03 -29.30
CA LEU A 304 -9.21 5.61 -27.93
C LEU A 304 -9.01 6.87 -27.09
N LEU A 305 -9.97 7.17 -26.23
CA LEU A 305 -9.86 8.27 -25.28
C LEU A 305 -9.13 7.78 -24.04
N VAL A 306 -8.23 8.62 -23.52
CA VAL A 306 -7.41 8.28 -22.35
C VAL A 306 -7.52 9.40 -21.33
N CYS A 307 -7.95 9.05 -20.13
CA CYS A 307 -7.94 9.90 -18.96
C CYS A 307 -6.80 9.44 -18.05
N HIS A 308 -5.88 10.36 -17.77
CA HIS A 308 -4.77 10.15 -16.86
C HIS A 308 -5.12 10.78 -15.52
N VAL A 309 -4.85 10.07 -14.43
CA VAL A 309 -5.02 10.55 -13.06
C VAL A 309 -3.72 10.26 -12.32
N SER A 310 -3.05 11.27 -11.80
CA SER A 310 -1.72 11.12 -11.16
C SER A 310 -1.62 11.93 -9.88
N GLY A 311 -0.67 11.59 -9.01
CA GLY A 311 -0.36 12.40 -7.83
C GLY A 311 -1.34 12.23 -6.66
N PHE A 312 -2.21 11.22 -6.68
CA PHE A 312 -3.20 11.03 -5.61
C PHE A 312 -2.70 10.09 -4.50
N TYR A 313 -3.15 10.35 -3.28
CA TYR A 313 -2.98 9.48 -2.12
C TYR A 313 -4.13 9.75 -1.13
N PRO A 314 -4.78 8.73 -0.52
CA PRO A 314 -4.46 7.30 -0.55
C PRO A 314 -4.80 6.58 -1.86
N LYS A 315 -4.50 5.28 -1.95
CA LYS A 315 -4.69 4.46 -3.16
C LYS A 315 -6.14 4.38 -3.69
N PRO A 316 -7.20 4.33 -2.86
CA PRO A 316 -8.56 4.21 -3.35
C PRO A 316 -9.01 5.41 -4.18
N VAL A 317 -9.28 5.18 -5.47
CA VAL A 317 -9.73 6.19 -6.44
C VAL A 317 -10.80 5.59 -7.34
N ARG A 318 -11.74 6.41 -7.83
CA ARG A 318 -12.69 6.02 -8.86
C ARG A 318 -12.63 7.02 -10.01
N ALA A 319 -12.32 6.56 -11.21
CA ALA A 319 -12.32 7.38 -12.41
C ALA A 319 -13.14 6.69 -13.50
N MET A 320 -14.06 7.43 -14.12
CA MET A 320 -15.01 6.88 -15.08
C MET A 320 -15.22 7.86 -16.24
N TRP A 321 -15.38 7.34 -17.47
CA TRP A 321 -15.87 8.15 -18.56
C TRP A 321 -17.39 8.32 -18.46
N MET A 322 -17.85 9.52 -18.77
CA MET A 322 -19.22 9.98 -18.58
C MET A 322 -19.74 10.61 -19.87
N ARG A 323 -21.06 10.51 -20.09
CA ARG A 323 -21.81 11.38 -21.00
C ARG A 323 -22.89 12.07 -20.16
N GLY A 324 -22.68 13.34 -19.83
CA GLY A 324 -23.47 14.00 -18.79
C GLY A 324 -23.32 13.26 -17.44
N GLU A 325 -24.44 12.73 -16.91
CA GLU A 325 -24.45 11.95 -15.68
C GLU A 325 -24.36 10.42 -15.88
N GLN A 326 -24.34 9.95 -17.13
CA GLN A 326 -24.33 8.53 -17.45
C GLN A 326 -22.90 7.98 -17.56
N GLU A 327 -22.56 6.99 -16.71
CA GLU A 327 -21.31 6.24 -16.79
C GLU A 327 -21.24 5.44 -18.10
N GLN A 328 -20.09 5.51 -18.79
CA GLN A 328 -19.88 4.81 -20.05
C GLN A 328 -19.44 3.37 -19.78
N PRO A 329 -20.21 2.35 -20.22
CA PRO A 329 -19.93 0.95 -19.89
C PRO A 329 -18.65 0.41 -20.55
N GLY A 330 -18.19 1.03 -21.64
CA GLY A 330 -16.94 0.69 -22.30
C GLY A 330 -15.69 1.22 -21.59
N THR A 331 -15.84 1.82 -20.40
CA THR A 331 -14.72 2.34 -19.63
C THR A 331 -13.83 1.20 -19.14
N GLN A 332 -12.56 1.22 -19.53
CA GLN A 332 -11.56 0.29 -19.07
C GLN A 332 -10.60 0.99 -18.11
N GLN A 333 -10.66 0.60 -16.85
CA GLN A 333 -9.72 1.05 -15.83
C GLN A 333 -8.47 0.17 -15.87
N GLY A 334 -7.29 0.78 -16.06
CA GLY A 334 -6.01 0.08 -15.95
C GLY A 334 -5.59 -0.13 -14.51
N ASP A 335 -4.41 -0.73 -14.33
CA ASP A 335 -3.82 -0.91 -13.01
C ASP A 335 -3.45 0.43 -12.35
N VAL A 336 -3.59 0.48 -11.03
CA VAL A 336 -3.10 1.61 -10.23
C VAL A 336 -1.60 1.40 -9.99
N MET A 337 -0.79 2.27 -10.58
CA MET A 337 0.67 2.19 -10.58
C MET A 337 1.29 3.16 -9.57
N PRO A 338 2.39 2.79 -8.89
CA PRO A 338 3.05 3.68 -7.94
C PRO A 338 3.89 4.75 -8.64
N ASN A 339 3.88 5.96 -8.09
CA ASN A 339 4.85 7.01 -8.39
C ASN A 339 6.01 6.96 -7.38
N ALA A 340 7.16 7.55 -7.74
CA ALA A 340 8.35 7.56 -6.88
C ALA A 340 8.19 8.41 -5.59
N ASP A 341 7.23 9.32 -5.57
CA ASP A 341 6.91 10.22 -4.45
C ASP A 341 5.87 9.64 -3.46
N TRP A 342 5.60 8.33 -3.55
CA TRP A 342 4.58 7.62 -2.74
C TRP A 342 3.14 8.06 -3.02
N THR A 343 2.89 8.61 -4.20
CA THR A 343 1.54 8.80 -4.76
C THR A 343 1.24 7.72 -5.81
N TRP A 344 0.04 7.79 -6.39
CA TRP A 344 -0.43 6.82 -7.35
C TRP A 344 -0.75 7.46 -8.70
N TYR A 345 -0.70 6.63 -9.73
CA TYR A 345 -1.12 6.93 -11.08
C TYR A 345 -2.14 5.90 -11.54
N LEU A 346 -3.16 6.34 -12.28
CA LEU A 346 -4.19 5.52 -12.88
C LEU A 346 -4.47 6.01 -14.30
N ARG A 347 -4.64 5.06 -15.22
CA ARG A 347 -5.07 5.31 -16.59
C ARG A 347 -6.46 4.71 -16.81
N VAL A 348 -7.39 5.51 -17.33
CA VAL A 348 -8.75 5.06 -17.66
C VAL A 348 -9.02 5.34 -19.14
N THR A 349 -9.43 4.32 -19.87
CA THR A 349 -9.61 4.41 -21.32
C THR A 349 -11.05 4.13 -21.74
N LEU A 350 -11.43 4.67 -22.89
CA LEU A 350 -12.73 4.41 -23.51
C LEU A 350 -12.57 4.42 -25.03
N GLU A 351 -13.03 3.36 -25.68
CA GLU A 351 -13.13 3.33 -27.13
C GLU A 351 -14.49 3.86 -27.60
N VAL A 352 -14.47 4.77 -28.56
CA VAL A 352 -15.68 5.35 -29.16
C VAL A 352 -15.53 5.54 -30.66
N ALA A 353 -16.65 5.64 -31.38
CA ALA A 353 -16.62 6.16 -32.74
C ALA A 353 -16.20 7.64 -32.72
N ALA A 354 -15.43 8.09 -33.72
CA ALA A 354 -14.88 9.44 -33.74
C ALA A 354 -15.96 10.53 -33.66
N GLY A 355 -17.11 10.32 -34.31
CA GLY A 355 -18.25 11.25 -34.26
C GLY A 355 -18.97 11.30 -32.91
N GLU A 356 -18.76 10.30 -32.04
CA GLU A 356 -19.42 10.21 -30.74
C GLU A 356 -18.56 10.76 -29.60
N ALA A 357 -17.31 11.16 -29.86
CA ALA A 357 -16.42 11.62 -28.79
C ALA A 357 -16.88 12.94 -28.14
N ALA A 358 -17.63 13.77 -28.87
CA ALA A 358 -18.16 15.03 -28.37
C ALA A 358 -19.12 14.84 -27.19
N GLY A 359 -18.98 15.70 -26.18
CA GLY A 359 -19.80 15.68 -24.97
C GLY A 359 -19.43 14.60 -23.94
N LEU A 360 -18.35 13.85 -24.18
CA LEU A 360 -17.78 12.96 -23.18
C LEU A 360 -16.92 13.72 -22.17
N SER A 361 -16.88 13.22 -20.95
CA SER A 361 -15.99 13.72 -19.91
C SER A 361 -15.41 12.59 -19.06
N CYS A 362 -14.25 12.81 -18.47
CA CYS A 362 -13.70 11.95 -17.43
C CYS A 362 -14.05 12.54 -16.06
N ARG A 363 -14.68 11.75 -15.19
CA ARG A 363 -15.01 12.13 -13.81
C ARG A 363 -14.16 11.32 -12.83
N VAL A 364 -13.43 12.02 -11.97
CA VAL A 364 -12.53 11.44 -10.97
C VAL A 364 -13.04 11.77 -9.57
N ARG A 365 -13.20 10.72 -8.76
CA ARG A 365 -13.56 10.79 -7.34
C ARG A 365 -12.42 10.24 -6.50
N HIS A 366 -12.04 11.01 -5.48
CA HIS A 366 -10.97 10.65 -4.57
C HIS A 366 -11.20 11.33 -3.22
N SER A 367 -10.81 10.70 -2.10
CA SER A 367 -11.09 11.22 -0.74
C SER A 367 -10.54 12.62 -0.49
N SER A 368 -9.42 12.98 -1.13
CA SER A 368 -8.80 14.31 -0.99
C SER A 368 -9.58 15.44 -1.65
N LEU A 369 -10.56 15.11 -2.51
CA LEU A 369 -11.40 16.07 -3.22
C LEU A 369 -12.69 16.40 -2.43
N GLY A 370 -12.97 15.66 -1.35
CA GLY A 370 -14.25 15.77 -0.64
C GLY A 370 -15.42 15.47 -1.58
N ASP A 371 -16.41 16.36 -1.61
CA ASP A 371 -17.60 16.23 -2.47
C ASP A 371 -17.41 16.87 -3.87
N GLN A 372 -16.20 17.34 -4.20
CA GLN A 372 -15.91 18.04 -5.46
C GLN A 372 -15.21 17.12 -6.46
N ASP A 373 -15.99 16.37 -7.24
CA ASP A 373 -15.46 15.53 -8.32
C ASP A 373 -14.66 16.38 -9.34
N LEU A 374 -13.50 15.86 -9.77
CA LEU A 374 -12.75 16.47 -10.86
C LEU A 374 -13.35 15.99 -12.19
N VAL A 375 -13.79 16.93 -13.04
CA VAL A 375 -14.45 16.62 -14.32
C VAL A 375 -13.71 17.28 -15.46
N LEU A 376 -13.24 16.48 -16.42
CA LEU A 376 -12.53 16.94 -17.62
C LEU A 376 -13.35 16.62 -18.85
N TYR A 377 -13.72 17.63 -19.63
CA TYR A 377 -14.47 17.45 -20.88
C TYR A 377 -13.52 17.18 -22.04
N TRP A 378 -13.91 16.24 -22.91
CA TRP A 378 -13.20 15.98 -24.15
C TRP A 378 -13.44 17.12 -25.14
N ASP A 379 -12.39 17.85 -25.50
CA ASP A 379 -12.50 19.00 -26.40
C ASP A 379 -12.26 18.65 -27.88
N GLY A 380 -11.89 17.42 -28.21
CA GLY A 380 -11.67 16.95 -29.58
C GLY A 380 -10.56 17.70 -30.34
N ASN A 381 -9.91 18.68 -29.71
CA ASN A 381 -9.08 19.69 -30.35
C ASN A 381 -7.63 19.61 -29.85
N HIS A 382 -7.15 18.40 -29.62
CA HIS A 382 -5.72 18.14 -29.47
C HIS A 382 -4.99 18.21 -30.83
N VAL A 383 -5.25 19.26 -31.64
CA VAL A 383 -4.19 19.80 -32.49
C VAL A 383 -3.12 20.22 -31.50
N SER A 384 -1.98 19.51 -31.51
CA SER A 384 -1.03 19.61 -30.40
C SER A 384 -0.76 21.09 -30.14
N ARG A 385 -0.94 21.52 -28.89
CA ARG A 385 -0.64 22.90 -28.48
C ARG A 385 0.76 23.32 -28.94
N SER A 386 1.66 22.35 -29.10
CA SER A 386 2.95 22.44 -29.77
C SER A 386 2.86 22.82 -31.27
N LEU A 387 2.04 22.14 -32.08
CA LEU A 387 1.86 22.45 -33.51
C LEU A 387 1.29 23.86 -33.72
N THR A 388 0.32 24.27 -32.90
CA THR A 388 -0.24 25.62 -32.98
C THR A 388 0.80 26.68 -32.63
N VAL A 389 1.61 26.46 -31.59
CA VAL A 389 2.73 27.34 -31.24
C VAL A 389 3.78 27.41 -32.35
N VAL A 390 4.12 26.28 -32.96
CA VAL A 390 5.08 26.22 -34.09
C VAL A 390 4.55 27.00 -35.30
N LEU A 391 3.28 26.85 -35.65
CA LEU A 391 2.66 27.58 -36.77
C LEU A 391 2.63 29.09 -36.53
N VAL A 392 2.34 29.53 -35.30
CA VAL A 392 2.37 30.95 -34.92
C VAL A 392 3.78 31.52 -34.99
N ILE A 393 4.79 30.81 -34.49
CA ILE A 393 6.19 31.22 -34.57
C ILE A 393 6.63 31.35 -36.04
N LEU A 394 6.29 30.37 -36.88
CA LEU A 394 6.63 30.39 -38.29
C LEU A 394 6.02 31.59 -39.02
N ALA A 395 4.74 31.91 -38.74
CA ALA A 395 4.07 33.06 -39.31
C ALA A 395 4.74 34.39 -38.91
N PHE A 396 5.15 34.53 -37.64
CA PHE A 396 5.87 35.71 -37.16
C PHE A 396 7.24 35.89 -37.83
N VAL A 397 7.99 34.80 -38.00
CA VAL A 397 9.30 34.84 -38.68
C VAL A 397 9.14 35.29 -40.12
N LEU A 398 8.14 34.76 -40.84
CA LEU A 398 7.87 35.15 -42.23
C LEU A 398 7.49 36.64 -42.35
N LEU A 399 6.66 37.15 -41.44
CA LEU A 399 6.31 38.57 -41.40
C LEU A 399 7.52 39.46 -41.10
N PHE A 400 8.38 39.05 -40.17
CA PHE A 400 9.58 39.80 -39.82
C PHE A 400 10.57 39.85 -40.99
N VAL A 401 10.84 38.71 -41.64
CA VAL A 401 11.73 38.64 -42.82
C VAL A 401 11.13 39.43 -44.00
N GLY A 402 9.83 39.30 -44.26
CA GLY A 402 9.13 40.08 -45.28
C GLY A 402 9.22 41.59 -45.03
N GLY A 403 9.04 42.01 -43.78
CA GLY A 403 9.18 43.40 -43.34
C GLY A 403 10.60 43.93 -43.54
N LEU A 404 11.62 43.14 -43.18
CA LEU A 404 13.02 43.49 -43.41
C LEU A 404 13.32 43.65 -44.91
N VAL A 405 12.90 42.69 -45.74
CA VAL A 405 13.11 42.76 -47.20
C VAL A 405 12.42 43.98 -47.82
N PHE A 406 11.19 44.27 -47.40
CA PHE A 406 10.46 45.46 -47.85
C PHE A 406 11.18 46.75 -47.43
N TRP A 407 11.66 46.81 -46.18
CA TRP A 407 12.39 47.96 -45.66
C TRP A 407 13.73 48.18 -46.39
N PHE A 408 14.48 47.11 -46.66
CA PHE A 408 15.72 47.19 -47.45
C PHE A 408 15.45 47.62 -48.90
N LYS A 409 14.38 47.12 -49.54
CA LYS A 409 13.97 47.58 -50.89
C LYS A 409 13.56 49.05 -50.90
N LYS A 410 12.85 49.52 -49.87
CA LYS A 410 12.45 50.93 -49.73
C LYS A 410 13.67 51.83 -49.50
N ARG A 411 14.64 51.41 -48.69
CA ARG A 411 15.90 52.15 -48.50
C ARG A 411 16.73 52.25 -49.78
N ARG A 412 16.81 51.19 -50.60
CA ARG A 412 17.50 51.26 -51.90
C ARG A 412 16.83 52.23 -52.86
N ARG A 413 15.49 52.23 -52.95
CA ARG A 413 14.74 53.21 -53.77
C ARG A 413 14.95 54.68 -53.36
N TYR A 414 15.28 54.95 -52.10
CA TYR A 414 15.58 56.31 -51.63
C TYR A 414 17.00 56.77 -51.98
N GLN A 415 17.92 55.87 -52.35
CA GLN A 415 19.28 56.20 -52.78
C GLN A 415 19.45 56.31 -54.30
N ASP A 416 18.41 55.97 -55.09
CA ASP A 416 18.40 56.08 -56.56
C ASP A 416 17.67 57.34 -57.08
N ILE A 417 17.50 58.37 -56.23
CA ILE A 417 17.01 59.69 -56.67
C ILE A 417 18.23 60.63 -56.67
N PRO A 418 18.78 60.98 -57.85
CA PRO A 418 19.99 61.79 -57.99
C PRO A 418 19.81 63.25 -57.56
#